data_AF-A0A1R2CM70-F1
#
_entry.id   AF-A0A1R2CM70-F1
#
_cell.length_a   1.000
_cell.length_b   1.000
_cell.length_c   1.000
_cell.angle_alpha   90.00
_cell.angle_beta   90.00
_cell.angle_gamma   90.00
#
_symmetry.space_group_name_H-M   'P 1'
#
loop_
_entity.id
_entity.type
_entity.pdbx_description
1 polymer ?
#
loop_
_entity_poly.entity_id
_entity_poly.type
_entity_poly.pdbx_seq_one_letter_code
_entity_poly.pdbx_strand_id
1 'polypeptide(L)'
;MELNCSVANCHEEVIWQCSCPEKFTFCLNHIRSHSRTKKCSTINIKNIYLESLANKYKNALTNLESDYIKLAQEIIFEVNKCLKDNIKYIKTKKNEIVNLILDQQNEEADTIINWANSLKVLQRERKQYNLSLRKLLDIENNSIKVVKDEKFEGEYKITAKKLKEACAHIKGIETELKKTQEENKKLKDQFESAKKNNETCVEIKGIETELKKTQEENKKLKDELESAKKILGEEKDLLEEKNLKLNKDLQDLQQDLSSEVKSNEEYKTPALFEEFKSMIELETFLNMSLEQKKNLLAQMNFKEFQRDFIEKKWYINGIIIAKDNNYISICKS
;
A
#
# COMPACT_ATOMS: atom_id res chain seq x y z
N MET A 1 78.43 7.33 33.93
CA MET A 1 79.22 7.76 35.10
C MET A 1 80.53 8.26 34.55
N GLU A 2 80.77 9.56 34.64
CA GLU A 2 82.05 10.15 34.25
C GLU A 2 82.99 9.98 35.44
N LEU A 3 84.11 9.28 35.23
CA LEU A 3 85.13 9.10 36.26
C LEU A 3 86.03 10.34 36.25
N ASN A 4 85.71 11.31 37.11
CA ASN A 4 86.50 12.52 37.29
C ASN A 4 87.41 12.37 38.51
N CYS A 5 88.64 12.86 38.41
CA CYS A 5 89.56 12.84 39.54
C CYS A 5 88.97 13.68 40.68
N SER A 6 89.06 13.18 41.91
CA SER A 6 88.55 13.89 43.10
C SER A 6 89.31 15.19 43.42
N VAL A 7 90.35 15.52 42.67
CA VAL A 7 91.06 16.80 42.74
C VAL A 7 90.41 17.78 41.77
N ALA A 8 89.97 18.93 42.29
CA ALA A 8 89.34 19.98 41.48
C ALA A 8 90.25 20.40 40.30
N ASN A 9 89.63 20.64 39.13
CA ASN A 9 90.30 21.05 37.89
C ASN A 9 91.33 20.03 37.33
N CYS A 10 91.30 18.78 37.79
CA CYS A 10 92.09 17.71 37.20
C CYS A 10 91.31 17.04 36.07
N HIS A 11 91.85 17.09 34.85
CA HIS A 11 91.29 16.44 33.67
C HIS A 11 92.00 15.12 33.30
N GLU A 12 92.92 14.65 34.14
CA GLU A 12 93.64 13.39 33.89
C GLU A 12 92.74 12.15 34.10
N GLU A 13 93.01 11.08 33.33
CA GLU A 13 92.28 9.82 33.41
C GLU A 13 92.35 9.21 34.82
N VAL A 14 91.19 8.84 35.36
CA VAL A 14 91.05 8.19 36.66
C VAL A 14 91.27 6.69 36.51
N ILE A 15 92.29 6.17 37.20
CA ILE A 15 92.70 4.76 37.10
C ILE A 15 92.63 4.05 38.46
N TRP A 16 92.62 4.82 39.57
CA TRP A 16 92.78 4.27 40.92
C TRP A 16 91.71 4.76 41.88
N GLN A 17 91.29 3.89 42.79
CA GLN A 17 90.44 4.22 43.94
C GLN A 17 91.18 3.89 45.24
N CYS A 18 91.10 4.79 46.22
CA CYS A 18 91.67 4.55 47.55
C CYS A 18 90.71 3.74 48.44
N SER A 19 91.26 3.09 49.47
CA SER A 19 90.48 2.38 50.50
C SER A 19 89.98 3.25 51.65
N CYS A 20 90.15 4.57 51.60
CA CYS A 20 89.54 5.48 52.57
C CYS A 20 88.00 5.35 52.57
N PRO A 21 87.32 5.64 53.69
CA PRO A 21 85.85 5.54 53.80
C PRO A 21 85.09 6.27 52.68
N GLU A 22 85.63 7.40 52.23
CA GLU A 22 85.04 8.25 51.18
C GLU A 22 85.27 7.71 49.76
N LYS A 23 86.13 6.69 49.58
CA LYS A 23 86.40 5.98 48.31
C LYS A 23 86.73 6.91 47.13
N PHE A 24 87.55 7.93 47.39
CA PHE A 24 88.01 8.88 46.37
C PHE A 24 88.69 8.18 45.19
N THR A 25 88.55 8.79 44.02
CA THR A 25 89.12 8.28 42.76
C THR A 25 90.11 9.28 42.19
N PHE A 26 91.23 8.79 41.67
CA PHE A 26 92.36 9.63 41.31
C PHE A 26 93.04 9.17 40.01
N CYS A 27 93.68 10.12 39.34
CA CYS A 27 94.71 9.83 38.35
C CYS A 27 95.97 9.26 39.01
N LEU A 28 96.89 8.74 38.20
CA LEU A 28 98.13 8.14 38.69
C LEU A 28 98.99 9.11 39.51
N ASN A 29 98.97 10.41 39.17
CA ASN A 29 99.76 11.42 39.85
C ASN A 29 99.17 11.74 41.24
N HIS A 30 97.87 12.03 41.30
CA HIS A 30 97.21 12.39 42.55
C HIS A 30 97.06 11.21 43.52
N ILE A 31 96.92 9.97 43.04
CA ILE A 31 96.87 8.80 43.93
C ILE A 31 98.19 8.61 44.67
N ARG A 32 99.33 8.83 44.00
CA ARG A 32 100.66 8.70 44.62
C ARG A 32 100.84 9.70 45.76
N SER A 33 100.42 10.95 45.54
CA SER A 33 100.43 11.98 46.58
C SER A 33 99.50 11.62 47.73
N HIS A 34 98.27 11.22 47.43
CA HIS A 34 97.28 10.84 48.44
C HIS A 34 97.74 9.64 49.30
N SER A 35 98.22 8.56 48.67
CA SER A 35 98.71 7.37 49.37
C SER A 35 99.92 7.67 50.26
N ARG A 36 100.81 8.60 49.87
CA ARG A 36 101.92 9.05 50.73
C ARG A 36 101.43 9.78 51.98
N THR A 37 100.44 10.65 51.84
CA THR A 37 99.90 11.45 52.96
C THR A 37 98.98 10.63 53.87
N LYS A 38 98.10 9.80 53.30
CA LYS A 38 97.04 9.08 54.03
C LYS A 38 97.37 7.63 54.34
N LYS A 39 98.44 7.07 53.78
CA LYS A 39 98.88 5.67 53.96
C LYS A 39 97.79 4.63 53.67
N CYS A 40 96.89 4.90 52.72
CA CYS A 40 95.82 3.98 52.32
C CYS A 40 96.26 3.05 51.19
N SER A 41 95.63 1.87 51.11
CA SER A 41 95.74 0.97 49.96
C SER A 41 94.96 1.52 48.75
N THR A 42 95.32 1.03 47.56
CA THR A 42 94.71 1.49 46.30
C THR A 42 94.40 0.30 45.42
N ILE A 43 93.30 0.39 44.68
CA ILE A 43 92.86 -0.62 43.71
C ILE A 43 92.78 0.04 42.34
N ASN A 44 93.29 -0.65 41.33
CA ASN A 44 93.12 -0.23 39.95
C ASN A 44 91.66 -0.50 39.54
N ILE A 45 90.91 0.57 39.28
CA ILE A 45 89.49 0.49 38.94
C ILE A 45 89.23 0.52 37.43
N LYS A 46 90.26 0.68 36.60
CA LYS A 46 90.11 0.75 35.13
C LYS A 46 89.47 -0.52 34.58
N ASN A 47 89.92 -1.70 35.03
CA ASN A 47 89.36 -2.97 34.58
C ASN A 47 87.91 -3.14 35.03
N ILE A 48 87.58 -2.77 36.28
CA ILE A 48 86.21 -2.84 36.83
C ILE A 48 85.28 -1.91 36.03
N TYR A 49 85.76 -0.71 35.70
CA TYR A 49 85.00 0.24 34.89
C TYR A 49 84.76 -0.28 33.46
N LEU A 50 85.80 -0.79 32.79
CA LEU A 50 85.67 -1.36 31.45
C LEU A 50 84.72 -2.55 31.43
N GLU A 51 84.77 -3.41 32.44
CA GLU A 51 83.84 -4.52 32.60
C GLU A 51 82.39 -4.05 32.83
N SER A 52 82.19 -3.06 33.70
CA SER A 52 80.87 -2.44 33.91
C SER A 52 80.32 -1.81 32.63
N LEU A 53 81.18 -1.15 31.85
CA LEU A 53 80.82 -0.55 30.58
C LEU A 53 80.47 -1.61 29.52
N ALA A 54 81.27 -2.68 29.42
CA ALA A 54 80.98 -3.81 28.55
C ALA A 54 79.65 -4.47 28.90
N ASN A 55 79.38 -4.66 30.20
CA ASN A 55 78.11 -5.21 30.67
C ASN A 55 76.94 -4.27 30.37
N LYS A 56 77.12 -2.95 30.51
CA LYS A 56 76.11 -1.96 30.10
C LYS A 56 75.77 -2.11 28.61
N TYR A 57 76.78 -2.24 27.74
CA TYR A 57 76.54 -2.42 26.31
C TYR A 57 75.90 -3.77 25.97
N LYS A 58 76.35 -4.86 26.61
CA LYS A 58 75.71 -6.18 26.46
C LYS A 58 74.25 -6.13 26.88
N ASN A 59 73.93 -5.52 28.03
CA ASN A 59 72.56 -5.37 28.51
C ASN A 59 71.71 -4.55 27.53
N ALA A 60 72.26 -3.52 26.90
CA ALA A 60 71.55 -2.76 25.88
C ALA A 60 71.19 -3.63 24.66
N LEU A 61 72.10 -4.51 24.23
CA LEU A 61 71.83 -5.48 23.16
C LEU A 61 70.81 -6.55 23.59
N THR A 62 70.91 -7.08 24.81
CA THR A 62 69.92 -8.03 25.36
C THR A 62 68.53 -7.40 25.46
N ASN A 63 68.43 -6.12 25.82
CA ASN A 63 67.16 -5.40 25.81
C ASN A 63 66.61 -5.29 24.37
N LEU A 64 67.46 -4.94 23.41
CA LEU A 64 67.08 -4.88 22.00
C LEU A 64 66.61 -6.25 21.46
N GLU A 65 67.30 -7.34 21.82
CA GLU A 65 66.87 -8.71 21.50
C GLU A 65 65.48 -9.01 22.08
N SER A 66 65.24 -8.64 23.35
CA SER A 66 63.94 -8.81 24.00
C SER A 66 62.84 -8.02 23.28
N ASP A 67 63.14 -6.80 22.86
CA ASP A 67 62.19 -5.95 22.15
C ASP A 67 61.87 -6.51 20.76
N TYR A 68 62.85 -7.04 20.02
CA TYR A 68 62.59 -7.75 18.76
C TYR A 68 61.75 -9.01 18.95
N ILE A 69 61.96 -9.77 20.03
CA ILE A 69 61.14 -10.94 20.35
C ILE A 69 59.69 -10.52 20.63
N LYS A 70 59.47 -9.47 21.43
CA LYS A 70 58.12 -8.94 21.72
C LYS A 70 57.44 -8.45 20.45
N LEU A 71 58.16 -7.69 19.62
CA LEU A 71 57.64 -7.21 18.34
C LEU A 71 57.23 -8.37 17.42
N ALA A 72 58.06 -9.42 17.35
CA ALA A 72 57.72 -10.61 16.58
C ALA A 72 56.45 -11.30 17.10
N GLN A 73 56.29 -11.40 18.43
CA GLN A 73 55.08 -11.94 19.06
C GLN A 73 53.83 -11.11 18.72
N GLU A 74 53.93 -9.78 18.76
CA GLU A 74 52.84 -8.87 18.38
C GLU A 74 52.48 -9.01 16.89
N ILE A 75 53.48 -9.07 15.99
CA ILE A 75 53.25 -9.29 14.56
C ILE A 75 52.56 -10.64 14.32
N ILE A 76 53.01 -11.71 14.99
CA ILE A 76 52.37 -13.03 14.90
C ILE A 76 50.92 -12.97 15.38
N PHE A 77 50.66 -12.26 16.48
CA PHE A 77 49.31 -12.07 17.01
C PHE A 77 48.39 -11.37 15.98
N GLU A 78 48.84 -10.26 15.39
CA GLU A 78 48.05 -9.53 14.39
C GLU A 78 47.85 -10.34 13.11
N VAL A 79 48.87 -11.06 12.62
CA VAL A 79 48.72 -11.96 11.46
C VAL A 79 47.68 -13.05 11.73
N ASN A 80 47.70 -13.66 12.92
CA ASN A 80 46.73 -14.68 13.31
C ASN A 80 45.31 -14.12 13.45
N LYS A 81 45.18 -12.88 13.94
CA LYS A 81 43.90 -12.17 14.02
C LYS A 81 43.34 -11.91 12.63
N CYS A 82 44.13 -11.34 11.71
CA CYS A 82 43.74 -11.14 10.31
C CYS A 82 43.34 -12.47 9.63
N LEU A 83 44.05 -13.56 9.90
CA LEU A 83 43.71 -14.88 9.39
C LEU A 83 42.33 -15.33 9.87
N LYS A 84 42.03 -15.20 11.18
CA LYS A 84 40.72 -15.55 11.75
C LYS A 84 39.60 -14.72 11.12
N ASP A 85 39.80 -13.42 10.94
CA ASP A 85 38.82 -12.52 10.33
C ASP A 85 38.56 -12.89 8.87
N ASN A 86 39.62 -13.18 8.10
CA ASN A 86 39.51 -13.64 6.71
C ASN A 86 38.76 -14.98 6.61
N ILE A 87 39.05 -15.94 7.49
CA ILE A 87 38.33 -17.23 7.52
C ILE A 87 36.85 -17.01 7.86
N LYS A 88 36.55 -16.15 8.84
CA LYS A 88 35.16 -15.79 9.20
C LYS A 88 34.43 -15.18 8.01
N TYR A 89 35.06 -14.23 7.32
CA TYR A 89 34.49 -13.60 6.13
C TYR A 89 34.22 -14.62 5.01
N ILE A 90 35.18 -15.51 4.73
CA ILE A 90 35.00 -16.59 3.75
C ILE A 90 33.82 -17.50 4.14
N LYS A 91 33.66 -17.84 5.42
CA LYS A 91 32.50 -18.63 5.89
C LYS A 91 31.18 -17.89 5.68
N THR A 92 31.13 -16.59 5.96
CA THR A 92 29.94 -15.76 5.66
C THR A 92 29.62 -15.79 4.17
N LYS A 93 30.62 -15.63 3.30
CA LYS A 93 30.42 -15.71 1.84
C LYS A 93 29.98 -17.09 1.37
N LYS A 94 30.46 -18.18 1.98
CA LYS A 94 29.96 -19.53 1.69
C LYS A 94 28.48 -19.67 2.03
N ASN A 95 28.04 -19.16 3.18
CA ASN A 95 26.63 -19.21 3.57
C ASN A 95 25.77 -18.32 2.67
N GLU A 96 26.28 -17.16 2.27
CA GLU A 96 25.62 -16.25 1.31
C GLU A 96 25.37 -16.95 -0.02
N ILE A 97 26.35 -17.69 -0.56
CA ILE A 97 26.17 -18.50 -1.77
C ILE A 97 25.03 -19.52 -1.59
N VAL A 98 24.96 -20.23 -0.46
CA VAL A 98 23.89 -21.21 -0.21
C VAL A 98 22.51 -20.54 -0.29
N ASN A 99 22.35 -19.37 0.33
CA ASN A 99 21.10 -18.63 0.28
C ASN A 99 20.77 -18.16 -1.14
N LEU A 100 21.74 -17.57 -1.85
CA LEU A 100 21.56 -17.10 -3.24
C LEU A 100 21.09 -18.23 -4.16
N ILE A 101 21.67 -19.43 -4.01
CA ILE A 101 21.27 -20.60 -4.82
C ILE A 101 19.84 -21.05 -4.48
N LEU A 102 19.45 -21.06 -3.19
CA LEU A 102 18.08 -21.39 -2.78
C LEU A 102 17.06 -20.37 -3.33
N ASP A 103 17.46 -19.12 -3.43
CA ASP A 103 16.65 -18.01 -3.96
C ASP A 103 16.73 -17.89 -5.50
N GLN A 104 17.39 -18.83 -6.19
CA GLN A 104 17.58 -18.88 -7.65
C GLN A 104 18.36 -17.69 -8.25
N GLN A 105 19.21 -17.06 -7.44
CA GLN A 105 20.08 -15.92 -7.80
C GLN A 105 21.48 -16.39 -8.24
N ASN A 106 21.55 -17.08 -9.38
CA ASN A 106 22.78 -17.74 -9.84
C ASN A 106 23.89 -16.75 -10.27
N GLU A 107 23.54 -15.61 -10.88
CA GLU A 107 24.52 -14.63 -11.38
C GLU A 107 25.29 -13.97 -10.22
N GLU A 108 24.61 -13.68 -9.11
CA GLU A 108 25.21 -13.14 -7.89
C GLU A 108 26.13 -14.16 -7.23
N ALA A 109 25.74 -15.44 -7.20
CA ALA A 109 26.58 -16.52 -6.69
C ALA A 109 27.86 -16.68 -7.52
N ASP A 110 27.75 -16.63 -8.85
CA ASP A 110 28.89 -16.67 -9.77
C ASP A 110 29.85 -15.49 -9.57
N THR A 111 29.31 -14.30 -9.25
CA THR A 111 30.13 -13.14 -8.91
C THR A 111 31.03 -13.39 -7.69
N ILE A 112 30.50 -14.04 -6.65
CA ILE A 112 31.29 -14.39 -5.46
C ILE A 112 32.36 -15.44 -5.81
N ILE A 113 32.04 -16.43 -6.64
CA ILE A 113 32.99 -17.46 -7.08
C ILE A 113 34.13 -16.84 -7.91
N ASN A 114 33.79 -15.98 -8.87
CA ASN A 114 34.76 -15.29 -9.72
C ASN A 114 35.70 -14.41 -8.89
N TRP A 115 35.16 -13.68 -7.91
CA TRP A 115 35.97 -12.95 -6.94
C TRP A 115 36.94 -13.87 -6.19
N ALA A 116 36.46 -14.99 -5.64
CA ALA A 116 37.31 -15.92 -4.88
C ALA A 116 38.45 -16.50 -5.74
N ASN A 117 38.16 -16.85 -6.99
CA ASN A 117 39.14 -17.37 -7.95
C ASN A 117 40.19 -16.32 -8.36
N SER A 118 39.83 -15.03 -8.35
CA SER A 118 40.76 -13.94 -8.67
C SER A 118 41.84 -13.72 -7.60
N LEU A 119 41.58 -14.08 -6.34
CA LEU A 119 42.43 -13.70 -5.21
C LEU A 119 43.83 -14.32 -5.23
N LYS A 120 44.01 -15.46 -5.92
CA LYS A 120 45.29 -16.16 -6.15
C LYS A 120 46.25 -16.07 -4.95
N VAL A 121 45.74 -16.32 -3.74
CA VAL A 121 46.42 -15.92 -2.48
C VAL A 121 47.80 -16.58 -2.33
N LEU A 122 47.95 -17.81 -2.84
CA LEU A 122 49.20 -18.55 -2.84
C LEU A 122 50.24 -18.02 -3.85
N GLN A 123 49.82 -17.25 -4.85
CA GLN A 123 50.70 -16.64 -5.84
C GLN A 123 51.21 -15.26 -5.42
N ARG A 124 50.74 -14.72 -4.28
CA ARG A 124 51.26 -13.46 -3.75
C ARG A 124 52.74 -13.62 -3.42
N GLU A 125 53.58 -12.73 -3.95
CA GLU A 125 55.04 -12.89 -3.88
C GLU A 125 55.55 -12.84 -2.44
N ARG A 126 55.83 -14.02 -1.88
CA ARG A 126 56.49 -14.19 -0.57
C ARG A 126 57.77 -13.34 -0.44
N LYS A 127 58.46 -13.08 -1.56
CA LYS A 127 59.65 -12.23 -1.64
C LYS A 127 59.35 -10.77 -1.26
N GLN A 128 58.24 -10.20 -1.74
CA GLN A 128 57.85 -8.82 -1.41
C GLN A 128 57.48 -8.68 0.07
N TYR A 129 56.74 -9.64 0.61
CA TYR A 129 56.40 -9.65 2.03
C TYR A 129 57.65 -9.74 2.91
N ASN A 130 58.58 -10.64 2.59
CA ASN A 130 59.85 -10.77 3.32
C ASN A 130 60.70 -9.49 3.23
N LEU A 131 60.72 -8.83 2.06
CA LEU A 131 61.45 -7.56 1.89
C LEU A 131 60.86 -6.45 2.77
N SER A 132 59.53 -6.32 2.80
CA SER A 132 58.84 -5.36 3.66
C SER A 132 59.07 -5.64 5.14
N LEU A 133 59.06 -6.91 5.54
CA LEU A 133 59.32 -7.30 6.93
C LEU A 133 60.76 -7.01 7.34
N ARG A 134 61.74 -7.28 6.46
CA ARG A 134 63.15 -6.94 6.70
C ARG A 134 63.37 -5.44 6.85
N LYS A 135 62.69 -4.62 6.04
CA LYS A 135 62.72 -3.15 6.17
C LYS A 135 62.08 -2.68 7.47
N LEU A 136 60.97 -3.28 7.88
CA LEU A 136 60.28 -2.93 9.13
C LEU A 136 61.16 -3.23 10.36
N LEU A 137 61.89 -4.34 10.32
CA LEU A 137 62.73 -4.82 11.42
C LEU A 137 64.17 -4.31 11.37
N ASP A 138 64.55 -3.53 10.35
CA ASP A 138 65.87 -2.92 10.17
C ASP A 138 67.09 -3.87 10.32
N ILE A 139 66.89 -5.17 10.01
CA ILE A 139 67.86 -6.26 10.30
C ILE A 139 69.14 -6.17 9.44
N GLU A 140 69.12 -5.48 8.30
CA GLU A 140 70.22 -5.46 7.33
C GLU A 140 70.75 -4.04 7.03
N ASN A 141 70.78 -3.16 8.02
CA ASN A 141 71.24 -1.80 7.82
C ASN A 141 72.76 -1.64 8.05
N ASN A 142 73.58 -2.26 7.19
CA ASN A 142 74.99 -1.86 7.00
C ASN A 142 75.14 -0.47 6.33
N SER A 143 74.03 0.24 6.18
CA SER A 143 73.91 1.52 5.49
C SER A 143 73.13 2.54 6.32
N ILE A 144 73.41 2.64 7.62
CA ILE A 144 73.10 3.86 8.36
C ILE A 144 74.08 4.97 7.90
N LYS A 145 73.94 5.42 6.65
CA LYS A 145 73.67 6.84 6.51
C LYS A 145 72.24 6.94 6.98
N VAL A 146 72.00 7.67 8.06
CA VAL A 146 70.67 8.22 8.33
C VAL A 146 70.30 8.98 7.06
N VAL A 147 69.64 8.30 6.12
CA VAL A 147 69.09 8.96 4.97
C VAL A 147 67.92 9.70 5.59
N LYS A 148 68.18 10.98 5.93
CA LYS A 148 67.19 12.01 5.68
C LYS A 148 66.89 11.93 4.19
N ASP A 149 66.15 10.90 3.79
CA ASP A 149 65.70 10.74 2.42
C ASP A 149 64.56 11.73 2.29
N GLU A 150 64.94 12.99 2.07
CA GLU A 150 64.03 14.04 1.60
C GLU A 150 63.20 13.54 0.41
N LYS A 151 63.72 12.53 -0.32
CA LYS A 151 63.04 11.79 -1.36
C LYS A 151 61.87 10.92 -0.86
N PHE A 152 62.03 10.11 0.18
CA PHE A 152 60.92 9.32 0.74
C PHE A 152 59.91 10.19 1.49
N GLU A 153 60.37 11.22 2.20
CA GLU A 153 59.44 12.14 2.86
C GLU A 153 58.69 13.00 1.83
N GLY A 154 59.35 13.37 0.73
CA GLY A 154 58.73 14.01 -0.43
C GLY A 154 57.71 13.12 -1.13
N GLU A 155 58.06 11.87 -1.42
CA GLU A 155 57.14 10.88 -2.01
C GLU A 155 55.95 10.57 -1.09
N TYR A 156 56.18 10.48 0.22
CA TYR A 156 55.11 10.32 1.21
C TYR A 156 54.21 11.55 1.24
N LYS A 157 54.76 12.78 1.28
CA LYS A 157 53.97 14.03 1.23
C LYS A 157 53.17 14.13 -0.07
N ILE A 158 53.74 13.78 -1.21
CA ILE A 158 53.05 13.76 -2.51
C ILE A 158 51.92 12.73 -2.48
N THR A 159 52.19 11.52 -1.98
CA THR A 159 51.20 10.44 -1.91
C THR A 159 50.08 10.77 -0.93
N ALA A 160 50.40 11.34 0.23
CA ALA A 160 49.42 11.80 1.21
C ALA A 160 48.57 12.96 0.66
N LYS A 161 49.16 13.87 -0.13
CA LYS A 161 48.42 14.94 -0.81
C LYS A 161 47.46 14.36 -1.86
N LYS A 162 47.95 13.46 -2.73
CA LYS A 162 47.12 12.74 -3.71
C LYS A 162 45.99 11.97 -3.06
N LEU A 163 46.26 11.32 -1.92
CA LEU A 163 45.23 10.60 -1.16
C LEU A 163 44.18 11.56 -0.61
N LYS A 164 44.59 12.70 -0.03
CA LYS A 164 43.65 13.74 0.43
C LYS A 164 42.80 14.30 -0.71
N GLU A 165 43.39 14.57 -1.87
CA GLU A 165 42.69 15.04 -3.06
C GLU A 165 41.68 13.99 -3.56
N ALA A 166 42.08 12.72 -3.62
CA ALA A 166 41.21 11.61 -3.98
C ALA A 166 40.04 11.46 -2.98
N CYS A 167 40.31 11.56 -1.67
CA CYS A 167 39.25 11.52 -0.66
C CYS A 167 38.29 12.71 -0.77
N ALA A 168 38.78 13.92 -1.07
CA ALA A 168 37.93 15.09 -1.30
C ALA A 168 37.07 14.91 -2.55
N HIS A 169 37.65 14.37 -3.62
CA HIS A 169 36.94 14.04 -4.86
C HIS A 169 35.85 12.98 -4.64
N ILE A 170 36.14 11.90 -3.90
CA ILE A 170 35.15 10.88 -3.53
C ILE A 170 34.00 11.49 -2.75
N LYS A 171 34.28 12.35 -1.76
CA LYS A 171 33.22 13.07 -1.03
C LYS A 171 32.37 13.96 -1.95
N GLY A 172 32.99 14.60 -2.94
CA GLY A 172 32.30 15.37 -3.98
C GLY A 172 31.32 14.49 -4.77
N ILE A 173 31.80 13.35 -5.27
CA ILE A 173 30.98 12.38 -5.99
C ILE A 173 29.84 11.85 -5.11
N GLU A 174 30.10 11.54 -3.83
CA GLU A 174 29.06 11.07 -2.89
C GLU A 174 27.96 12.11 -2.69
N THR A 175 28.31 13.41 -2.63
CA THR A 175 27.32 14.49 -2.52
C THR A 175 26.50 14.65 -3.80
N GLU A 176 27.12 14.52 -4.97
CA GLU A 176 26.43 14.57 -6.26
C GLU A 176 25.51 13.36 -6.46
N LEU A 177 25.94 12.17 -6.04
CA LEU A 177 25.15 10.95 -6.07
C LEU A 177 23.89 11.10 -5.22
N LYS A 178 24.02 11.61 -3.99
CA LYS A 178 22.87 11.87 -3.10
C LYS A 178 21.89 12.87 -3.71
N LYS A 179 22.39 13.95 -4.32
CA LYS A 179 21.56 14.95 -5.00
C LYS A 179 20.78 14.31 -6.16
N THR A 180 21.47 13.51 -6.99
CA THR A 180 20.88 12.82 -8.14
C THR A 180 19.84 11.77 -7.70
N GLN A 181 20.08 11.06 -6.60
CA GLN A 181 19.11 10.12 -6.04
C GLN A 181 17.82 10.82 -5.57
N GLU A 182 17.94 11.97 -4.93
CA GLU A 182 16.79 12.77 -4.50
C GLU A 182 16.00 13.32 -5.70
N GLU A 183 16.70 13.79 -6.74
CA GLU A 183 16.08 14.22 -8.00
C GLU A 183 15.36 13.06 -8.71
N ASN A 184 15.98 11.88 -8.78
CA ASN A 184 15.36 10.67 -9.34
C ASN A 184 14.12 10.23 -8.56
N LYS A 185 14.15 10.35 -7.22
CA LYS A 185 12.98 10.06 -6.39
C LYS A 185 11.83 11.01 -6.72
N LYS A 186 12.09 12.31 -6.81
CA LYS A 186 11.08 13.32 -7.23
C LYS A 186 10.52 13.04 -8.62
N LEU A 187 11.38 12.68 -9.58
CA LEU A 187 10.96 12.31 -10.93
C LEU A 187 10.10 11.04 -10.93
N LYS A 188 10.43 10.05 -10.10
CA LYS A 188 9.62 8.84 -9.94
C LYS A 188 8.23 9.15 -9.38
N ASP A 189 8.15 9.98 -8.34
CA ASP A 189 6.88 10.40 -7.75
C ASP A 189 6.03 11.19 -8.78
N GLN A 190 6.66 12.08 -9.56
CA GLN A 190 6.00 12.78 -10.66
C GLN A 190 5.48 11.81 -11.74
N PHE A 191 6.28 10.82 -12.12
CA PHE A 191 5.88 9.80 -13.10
C PHE A 191 4.67 8.99 -12.61
N GLU A 192 4.66 8.55 -11.35
CA GLU A 192 3.51 7.84 -10.77
C GLU A 192 2.25 8.70 -10.73
N SER A 193 2.38 10.00 -10.41
CA SER A 193 1.25 10.93 -10.46
C SER A 193 0.71 11.12 -11.89
N ALA A 194 1.60 11.25 -12.88
CA ALA A 194 1.23 11.37 -14.29
C ALA A 194 0.55 10.09 -14.81
N LYS A 195 1.00 8.92 -14.35
CA LYS A 195 0.37 7.63 -14.68
C LYS A 195 -1.08 7.57 -14.19
N LYS A 196 -1.34 7.95 -12.93
CA LYS A 196 -2.72 8.03 -12.39
C LYS A 196 -3.59 9.03 -13.15
N ASN A 197 -3.02 10.15 -13.56
CA ASN A 197 -3.73 11.15 -14.38
C ASN A 197 -4.08 10.61 -15.78
N ASN A 198 -3.23 9.75 -16.35
CA ASN A 198 -3.52 9.12 -17.64
C ASN A 198 -4.61 8.05 -17.52
N GLU A 199 -4.57 7.24 -16.46
CA GLU A 199 -5.62 6.26 -16.15
C GLU A 199 -6.99 6.95 -15.99
N THR A 200 -7.05 8.04 -15.23
CA THR A 200 -8.29 8.86 -15.10
C THR A 200 -8.72 9.49 -16.43
N CYS A 201 -7.79 9.87 -17.33
CA CYS A 201 -8.15 10.38 -18.66
C CYS A 201 -8.79 9.29 -19.56
N VAL A 202 -8.36 8.03 -19.42
CA VAL A 202 -8.99 6.89 -20.10
C VAL A 202 -10.40 6.65 -19.58
N GLU A 203 -10.60 6.70 -18.26
CA GLU A 203 -11.93 6.58 -17.63
C GLU A 203 -12.88 7.69 -18.08
N ILE A 204 -12.41 8.95 -18.13
CA ILE A 204 -13.21 10.10 -18.61
C ILE A 204 -13.66 9.86 -20.06
N LYS A 205 -12.77 9.38 -20.95
CA LYS A 205 -13.15 9.06 -22.34
C LYS A 205 -14.22 7.96 -22.40
N GLY A 206 -14.16 6.96 -21.52
CA GLY A 206 -15.19 5.94 -21.38
C GLY A 206 -16.55 6.56 -21.01
N ILE A 207 -16.56 7.40 -19.98
CA ILE A 207 -17.77 8.11 -19.54
C ILE A 207 -18.33 9.03 -20.64
N GLU A 208 -17.46 9.73 -21.38
CA GLU A 208 -17.88 10.57 -22.52
C GLU A 208 -18.57 9.76 -23.63
N THR A 209 -18.07 8.56 -23.92
CA THR A 209 -18.71 7.67 -24.91
C THR A 209 -20.06 7.16 -24.44
N GLU A 210 -20.19 6.79 -23.16
CA GLU A 210 -21.48 6.39 -22.57
C GLU A 210 -22.47 7.54 -22.56
N LEU A 211 -22.04 8.75 -22.15
CA LEU A 211 -22.86 9.96 -22.15
C LEU A 211 -23.44 10.25 -23.54
N LYS A 212 -22.61 10.16 -24.59
CA LYS A 212 -23.06 10.33 -25.99
C LYS A 212 -24.11 9.30 -26.38
N LYS A 213 -23.93 8.04 -25.97
CA LYS A 213 -24.90 6.97 -26.24
C LYS A 213 -26.24 7.26 -25.55
N THR A 214 -26.21 7.63 -24.26
CA THR A 214 -27.42 7.96 -23.50
C THR A 214 -28.12 9.22 -24.03
N GLN A 215 -27.36 10.22 -24.52
CA GLN A 215 -27.92 11.39 -25.17
C GLN A 215 -28.69 11.04 -26.45
N GLU A 216 -28.14 10.14 -27.28
CA GLU A 216 -28.81 9.67 -28.50
C GLU A 216 -30.08 8.86 -28.18
N GLU A 217 -30.03 8.01 -27.15
CA GLU A 217 -31.21 7.26 -26.66
C GLU A 217 -32.30 8.20 -26.13
N ASN A 218 -31.93 9.19 -25.32
CA ASN A 218 -32.87 10.21 -24.83
C ASN A 218 -33.49 11.03 -25.96
N LYS A 219 -32.73 11.33 -27.01
CA LYS A 219 -33.26 12.01 -28.19
C LYS A 219 -34.32 11.17 -28.89
N LYS A 220 -34.05 9.87 -29.11
CA LYS A 220 -35.02 8.93 -29.69
C LYS A 220 -36.30 8.84 -28.86
N LEU A 221 -36.16 8.67 -27.55
CA LEU A 221 -37.30 8.62 -26.62
C LEU A 221 -38.12 9.91 -26.64
N LYS A 222 -37.46 11.07 -26.78
CA LYS A 222 -38.13 12.36 -26.90
C LYS A 222 -38.96 12.44 -28.18
N ASP A 223 -38.40 12.00 -29.30
CA ASP A 223 -39.10 11.98 -30.60
C ASP A 223 -40.29 11.00 -30.58
N GLU A 224 -40.14 9.83 -29.92
CA GLU A 224 -41.23 8.87 -29.68
C GLU A 224 -42.34 9.47 -28.81
N LEU A 225 -41.97 10.19 -27.74
CA LEU A 225 -42.93 10.86 -26.85
C LEU A 225 -43.72 11.95 -27.60
N GLU A 226 -43.06 12.75 -28.43
CA GLU A 226 -43.69 13.79 -29.25
C GLU A 226 -44.70 13.17 -30.23
N SER A 227 -44.30 12.06 -30.86
CA SER A 227 -45.16 11.29 -31.77
C SER A 227 -46.39 10.71 -31.05
N ALA A 228 -46.20 10.13 -29.86
CA ALA A 228 -47.28 9.59 -29.05
C ALA A 228 -48.26 10.68 -28.58
N LYS A 229 -47.74 11.85 -28.19
CA LYS A 229 -48.58 13.01 -27.83
C LYS A 229 -49.46 13.48 -28.99
N LYS A 230 -48.92 13.48 -30.21
CA LYS A 230 -49.68 13.84 -31.41
C LYS A 230 -50.84 12.88 -31.65
N ILE A 231 -50.57 11.57 -31.59
CA ILE A 231 -51.60 10.52 -31.73
C ILE A 231 -52.69 10.68 -30.67
N LEU A 232 -52.30 10.90 -29.40
CA LEU A 232 -53.24 11.14 -28.31
C LEU A 232 -54.12 12.39 -28.54
N GLY A 233 -53.55 13.46 -29.11
CA GLY A 233 -54.31 14.65 -29.50
C GLY A 233 -55.37 14.33 -30.56
N GLU A 234 -54.96 13.64 -31.62
CA GLU A 234 -55.87 13.21 -32.70
C GLU A 234 -56.99 12.29 -32.19
N GLU A 235 -56.68 11.33 -31.31
CA GLU A 235 -57.69 10.46 -30.69
C GLU A 235 -58.66 11.24 -29.79
N LYS A 236 -58.15 12.23 -29.04
CA LYS A 236 -58.98 13.07 -28.18
C LYS A 236 -59.98 13.89 -29.00
N ASP A 237 -59.54 14.50 -30.10
CA ASP A 237 -60.40 15.29 -30.99
C ASP A 237 -61.49 14.42 -31.61
N LEU A 238 -61.15 13.19 -32.05
CA LEU A 238 -62.08 12.18 -32.54
C LEU A 238 -63.13 11.77 -31.49
N LEU A 239 -62.72 11.63 -30.23
CA LEU A 239 -63.62 11.32 -29.13
C LEU A 239 -64.56 12.48 -28.81
N GLU A 240 -64.07 13.72 -28.83
CA GLU A 240 -64.90 14.92 -28.66
C GLU A 240 -65.94 15.04 -29.77
N GLU A 241 -65.58 14.79 -31.03
CA GLU A 241 -66.51 14.78 -32.17
C GLU A 241 -67.59 13.69 -32.01
N LYS A 242 -67.19 12.46 -31.65
CA LYS A 242 -68.14 11.37 -31.37
C LYS A 242 -69.09 11.73 -30.23
N ASN A 243 -68.59 12.32 -29.15
CA ASN A 243 -69.41 12.74 -28.02
C ASN A 243 -70.41 13.84 -28.41
N LEU A 244 -70.00 14.82 -29.22
CA LEU A 244 -70.90 15.85 -29.75
C LEU A 244 -72.03 15.22 -30.58
N LYS A 245 -71.70 14.25 -31.44
CA LYS A 245 -72.68 13.53 -32.25
C LYS A 245 -73.65 12.72 -31.40
N LEU A 246 -73.15 11.92 -30.46
CA LEU A 246 -73.96 11.16 -29.51
C LEU A 246 -74.89 12.04 -28.68
N ASN A 247 -74.40 13.20 -28.22
CA ASN A 247 -75.22 14.15 -27.47
C ASN A 247 -76.36 14.72 -28.33
N LYS A 248 -76.10 14.97 -29.61
CA LYS A 248 -77.13 15.41 -30.56
C LYS A 248 -78.17 14.30 -30.80
N ASP A 249 -77.71 13.08 -31.07
CA ASP A 249 -78.59 11.92 -31.26
C ASP A 249 -79.47 11.67 -30.01
N LEU A 250 -78.91 11.86 -28.80
CA LEU A 250 -79.65 11.80 -27.54
C LEU A 250 -80.71 12.90 -27.41
N GLN A 251 -80.41 14.14 -27.83
CA GLN A 251 -81.39 15.23 -27.84
C GLN A 251 -82.52 14.97 -28.82
N ASP A 252 -82.19 14.50 -30.03
CA ASP A 252 -83.18 14.15 -31.05
C ASP A 252 -84.12 13.04 -30.54
N LEU A 253 -83.57 11.97 -29.94
CA LEU A 253 -84.36 10.92 -29.30
C LEU A 253 -85.22 11.43 -28.14
N GLN A 254 -84.71 12.33 -27.30
CA GLN A 254 -85.50 12.94 -26.22
C GLN A 254 -86.66 13.77 -26.77
N GLN A 255 -86.44 14.46 -27.88
CA GLN A 255 -87.46 15.26 -28.53
C GLN A 255 -88.53 14.37 -29.17
N ASP A 256 -88.11 13.31 -29.88
CA ASP A 256 -89.00 12.27 -30.45
C ASP A 256 -89.86 11.64 -29.36
N LEU A 257 -89.25 11.22 -28.25
CA LEU A 257 -89.96 10.66 -27.08
C LEU A 257 -90.95 11.67 -26.50
N SER A 258 -90.59 12.95 -26.44
CA SER A 258 -91.47 14.01 -25.92
C SER A 258 -92.66 14.29 -26.85
N SER A 259 -92.48 14.20 -28.17
CA SER A 259 -93.59 14.21 -29.14
C SER A 259 -94.47 12.97 -29.07
N GLU A 260 -93.87 11.79 -28.86
CA GLU A 260 -94.61 10.53 -28.69
C GLU A 260 -95.45 10.54 -27.40
N VAL A 261 -94.88 11.06 -26.30
CA VAL A 261 -95.59 11.26 -25.02
C VAL A 261 -96.73 12.26 -25.17
N LYS A 262 -96.55 13.35 -25.92
CA LYS A 262 -97.63 14.31 -26.23
C LYS A 262 -98.74 13.70 -27.11
N SER A 263 -98.43 12.76 -28.00
CA SER A 263 -99.45 12.01 -28.77
C SER A 263 -100.16 10.91 -27.96
N ASN A 264 -99.53 10.39 -26.90
CA ASN A 264 -100.11 9.37 -26.02
C ASN A 264 -100.86 9.96 -24.80
N GLU A 265 -100.70 11.25 -24.48
CA GLU A 265 -101.48 11.92 -23.45
C GLU A 265 -102.89 12.35 -23.91
N GLU A 266 -103.21 12.30 -25.22
CA GLU A 266 -104.57 12.52 -25.76
C GLU A 266 -105.44 11.25 -25.85
N TYR A 267 -104.94 10.07 -25.44
CA TYR A 267 -105.71 8.81 -25.40
C TYR A 267 -105.58 8.03 -24.09
N LYS A 268 -105.49 8.71 -22.93
CA LYS A 268 -105.80 8.08 -21.65
C LYS A 268 -107.30 8.11 -21.40
N THR A 269 -108.00 7.07 -21.84
CA THR A 269 -109.36 6.73 -21.39
C THR A 269 -109.32 6.28 -19.92
N PRO A 270 -109.85 7.06 -18.96
CA PRO A 270 -110.01 6.61 -17.57
C PRO A 270 -111.23 5.69 -17.39
N ALA A 271 -111.96 5.39 -18.47
CA ALA A 271 -113.31 4.83 -18.44
C ALA A 271 -113.38 3.32 -18.11
N LEU A 272 -112.37 2.51 -18.47
CA LEU A 272 -112.42 1.06 -18.24
C LEU A 272 -112.19 0.65 -16.77
N PHE A 273 -111.63 1.53 -15.95
CA PHE A 273 -111.21 1.20 -14.60
C PHE A 273 -112.28 1.50 -13.53
N GLU A 274 -113.06 2.56 -13.69
CA GLU A 274 -114.21 2.85 -12.82
C GLU A 274 -115.41 1.91 -13.10
N GLU A 275 -115.56 1.44 -14.34
CA GLU A 275 -116.56 0.41 -14.70
C GLU A 275 -116.25 -0.94 -14.00
N PHE A 276 -114.97 -1.31 -13.90
CA PHE A 276 -114.48 -2.50 -13.18
C PHE A 276 -114.74 -2.43 -11.66
N LYS A 277 -114.54 -1.26 -11.03
CA LYS A 277 -114.86 -1.05 -9.61
C LYS A 277 -116.36 -1.15 -9.32
N SER A 278 -117.22 -0.67 -10.23
CA SER A 278 -118.68 -0.73 -10.07
C SER A 278 -119.25 -2.15 -10.17
N MET A 279 -118.59 -3.05 -10.90
CA MET A 279 -119.03 -4.44 -11.10
C MET A 279 -118.61 -5.40 -9.99
N ILE A 280 -117.64 -5.01 -9.14
CA ILE A 280 -117.15 -5.84 -8.04
C ILE A 280 -117.33 -5.10 -6.72
N GLU A 281 -118.33 -5.49 -5.93
CA GLU A 281 -118.29 -5.19 -4.49
C GLU A 281 -117.08 -5.94 -3.89
N LEU A 282 -116.01 -5.20 -3.61
CA LEU A 282 -114.72 -5.73 -3.16
C LEU A 282 -114.84 -6.60 -1.89
N GLU A 283 -115.73 -6.24 -0.96
CA GLU A 283 -116.02 -7.06 0.22
C GLU A 283 -116.60 -8.44 -0.15
N THR A 284 -117.51 -8.46 -1.13
CA THR A 284 -118.14 -9.68 -1.62
C THR A 284 -117.11 -10.56 -2.34
N PHE A 285 -116.21 -9.97 -3.14
CA PHE A 285 -115.15 -10.70 -3.84
C PHE A 285 -114.11 -11.31 -2.90
N LEU A 286 -113.76 -10.63 -1.80
CA LEU A 286 -112.79 -11.16 -0.84
C LEU A 286 -113.30 -12.43 -0.16
N ASN A 287 -114.61 -12.50 0.13
CA ASN A 287 -115.27 -13.62 0.79
C ASN A 287 -115.69 -14.78 -0.13
N MET A 288 -115.58 -14.62 -1.45
CA MET A 288 -115.84 -15.70 -2.40
C MET A 288 -114.81 -16.82 -2.29
N SER A 289 -115.24 -18.07 -2.50
CA SER A 289 -114.33 -19.19 -2.72
C SER A 289 -113.52 -18.98 -4.00
N LEU A 290 -112.36 -19.64 -4.12
CA LEU A 290 -111.48 -19.45 -5.28
C LEU A 290 -112.17 -19.77 -6.63
N GLU A 291 -113.03 -20.78 -6.64
CA GLU A 291 -113.80 -21.15 -7.84
C GLU A 291 -114.85 -20.08 -8.20
N GLN A 292 -115.47 -19.45 -7.20
CA GLN A 292 -116.38 -18.32 -7.41
C GLN A 292 -115.63 -17.10 -7.97
N LYS A 293 -114.45 -16.77 -7.44
CA LYS A 293 -113.61 -15.68 -7.97
C LYS A 293 -113.19 -15.96 -9.41
N LYS A 294 -112.78 -17.20 -9.70
CA LYS A 294 -112.42 -17.66 -11.04
C LYS A 294 -113.57 -17.49 -12.03
N ASN A 295 -114.78 -17.89 -11.66
CA ASN A 295 -115.96 -17.73 -12.52
C ASN A 295 -116.33 -16.26 -12.74
N LEU A 296 -116.22 -15.41 -11.72
CA LEU A 296 -116.46 -13.97 -11.85
C LEU A 296 -115.46 -13.31 -12.82
N LEU A 297 -114.17 -13.63 -12.69
CA LEU A 297 -113.14 -13.09 -13.60
C LEU A 297 -113.30 -13.58 -15.04
N ALA A 298 -113.81 -14.80 -15.25
CA ALA A 298 -114.14 -15.28 -16.59
C ALA A 298 -115.27 -14.47 -17.22
N GLN A 299 -116.30 -14.11 -16.45
CA GLN A 299 -117.40 -13.28 -16.94
C GLN A 299 -116.95 -11.87 -17.37
N MET A 300 -115.86 -11.37 -16.79
CA MET A 300 -115.31 -10.05 -17.10
C MET A 300 -114.51 -10.01 -18.41
N ASN A 301 -114.41 -11.11 -19.15
CA ASN A 301 -113.76 -11.17 -20.46
C ASN A 301 -112.32 -10.61 -20.47
N PHE A 302 -111.57 -10.80 -19.37
CA PHE A 302 -110.16 -10.43 -19.36
C PHE A 302 -109.40 -11.17 -20.47
N LYS A 303 -108.64 -10.40 -21.26
CA LYS A 303 -107.85 -10.94 -22.36
C LYS A 303 -106.96 -12.04 -21.80
N GLU A 304 -107.06 -13.22 -22.41
CA GLU A 304 -106.32 -14.44 -22.05
C GLU A 304 -106.79 -15.20 -20.80
N PHE A 305 -107.60 -14.62 -19.91
CA PHE A 305 -108.09 -15.32 -18.71
C PHE A 305 -109.00 -16.51 -19.06
N GLN A 306 -109.96 -16.30 -19.97
CA GLN A 306 -110.87 -17.33 -20.47
C GLN A 306 -110.09 -18.53 -21.05
N ARG A 307 -109.15 -18.22 -21.95
CA ARG A 307 -108.31 -19.21 -22.63
C ARG A 307 -107.47 -20.01 -21.63
N ASP A 308 -106.82 -19.32 -20.70
CA ASP A 308 -105.79 -19.96 -19.89
C ASP A 308 -106.37 -20.67 -18.66
N PHE A 309 -107.44 -20.16 -18.04
CA PHE A 309 -107.97 -20.72 -16.79
C PHE A 309 -109.30 -21.48 -16.94
N ILE A 310 -110.11 -21.17 -17.96
CA ILE A 310 -111.36 -21.90 -18.23
C ILE A 310 -111.12 -23.02 -19.25
N GLU A 311 -110.59 -22.68 -20.43
CA GLU A 311 -110.41 -23.66 -21.52
C GLU A 311 -109.24 -24.61 -21.25
N LYS A 312 -108.05 -24.07 -20.95
CA LYS A 312 -106.85 -24.89 -20.64
C LYS A 312 -106.84 -25.47 -19.22
N LYS A 313 -107.84 -25.11 -18.39
CA LYS A 313 -108.01 -25.57 -16.99
C LYS A 313 -106.75 -25.41 -16.13
N TRP A 314 -105.98 -24.33 -16.32
CA TRP A 314 -104.84 -24.07 -15.45
C TRP A 314 -105.26 -23.92 -13.99
N TYR A 315 -104.47 -24.49 -13.08
CA TYR A 315 -104.74 -24.44 -11.66
C TYR A 315 -104.38 -23.06 -11.10
N ILE A 316 -105.35 -22.43 -10.45
CA ILE A 316 -105.14 -21.16 -9.75
C ILE A 316 -104.85 -21.50 -8.30
N ASN A 317 -103.70 -21.07 -7.79
CA ASN A 317 -103.33 -21.16 -6.37
C ASN A 317 -103.93 -20.02 -5.55
N GLY A 318 -104.10 -18.84 -6.16
CA GLY A 318 -104.63 -17.68 -5.47
C GLY A 318 -104.90 -16.51 -6.42
N ILE A 319 -105.84 -15.67 -6.03
CA ILE A 319 -106.18 -14.43 -6.73
C ILE A 319 -106.07 -13.30 -5.70
N ILE A 320 -105.17 -12.36 -5.95
CA ILE A 320 -104.87 -11.24 -5.05
C ILE A 320 -105.13 -9.94 -5.79
N ILE A 321 -105.90 -9.04 -5.17
CA ILE A 321 -106.07 -7.67 -5.66
C ILE A 321 -104.98 -6.81 -5.01
N ALA A 322 -104.25 -6.03 -5.82
CA ALA A 322 -103.23 -5.12 -5.31
C ALA A 322 -103.85 -4.04 -4.39
N LYS A 323 -103.08 -3.51 -3.42
CA LYS A 323 -103.59 -2.54 -2.43
C LYS A 323 -104.08 -1.22 -3.05
N ASP A 324 -103.55 -0.84 -4.21
CA ASP A 324 -104.00 0.30 -4.98
C ASP A 324 -105.25 0.00 -5.82
N ASN A 325 -105.77 -1.23 -5.71
CA ASN A 325 -106.88 -1.84 -6.43
C ASN A 325 -106.70 -1.90 -7.95
N ASN A 326 -105.57 -1.45 -8.49
CA ASN A 326 -105.38 -1.23 -9.93
C ASN A 326 -105.12 -2.49 -10.75
N TYR A 327 -104.76 -3.59 -10.09
CA TYR A 327 -104.37 -4.83 -10.75
C TYR A 327 -104.83 -6.05 -9.96
N ILE A 328 -105.22 -7.11 -10.68
CA ILE A 328 -105.47 -8.43 -10.12
C ILE A 328 -104.28 -9.33 -10.49
N SER A 329 -103.64 -9.88 -9.48
CA SER A 329 -102.58 -10.86 -9.63
C SER A 329 -103.14 -12.26 -9.45
N ILE A 330 -102.98 -13.11 -10.46
CA ILE A 330 -103.39 -14.51 -10.44
C ILE A 330 -102.13 -15.36 -10.29
N CYS A 331 -102.01 -16.03 -9.15
CA CYS A 331 -100.95 -17.00 -8.90
C CYS A 331 -101.36 -18.35 -9.48
N LYS A 332 -100.64 -18.80 -10.50
CA LYS A 332 -100.80 -20.11 -11.12
C LYS A 332 -99.86 -21.13 -10.46
N SER A 333 -100.30 -22.39 -10.30
CA SER A 333 -99.41 -23.54 -10.04
C SER A 333 -98.98 -24.22 -11.33
#